data_AF-A0A9W8QQ60-F1
#
_entry.id   AF-A0A9W8QQ60-F1
#
_cell.length_a   1.000
_cell.length_b   1.000
_cell.length_c   1.000
_cell.angle_alpha   90.00
_cell.angle_beta   90.00
_cell.angle_gamma   90.00
#
_symmetry.space_group_name_H-M   'P 1'
#
loop_
_entity.id
_entity.type
_entity.pdbx_description
1 polymer ?
#
loop_
_entity_poly.entity_id
_entity_poly.type
_entity_poly.pdbx_seq_one_letter_code
_entity_poly.pdbx_strand_id
1 'polypeptide(L)'
;MWSLNESVSFPIDRLVIEGLRDAQKRVLEVLDGFVQFPTAMWNTHTKKQVARAVHTTHLIHMTYVYGAGELMSLIFPLIRHMLHRRMEDSREIKTRLRQWAARNPRKVRTVAHHCAQALALVRQFPENLTIEPFTVFHAGLALMVTARLMPTNHPGHVQSQSLRIDHLGTPEDPICQSIDAWVENGGDEVLSVHGVPAICSDEGFRQLLEETAEALQRTKVWGIAQNLFNIMMQMRAGDMNFNFDK
;
A
#
# COMPACT_ATOMS: atom_id res chain seq x y z
N MET A 1 -18.03 -4.01 -5.60
CA MET A 1 -17.23 -5.19 -5.22
C MET A 1 -17.50 -5.48 -3.75
N TRP A 2 -18.29 -6.51 -3.47
CA TRP A 2 -18.66 -6.94 -2.12
C TRP A 2 -17.53 -7.81 -1.56
N SER A 3 -17.15 -7.62 -0.29
CA SER A 3 -16.17 -8.48 0.38
C SER A 3 -16.82 -9.85 0.65
N LEU A 4 -16.22 -10.92 0.14
CA LEU A 4 -16.70 -12.31 0.19
C LEU A 4 -16.80 -12.94 1.59
N ASN A 5 -16.69 -12.17 2.67
CA ASN A 5 -16.50 -12.70 4.02
C ASN A 5 -17.75 -12.63 4.92
N GLU A 6 -18.92 -12.23 4.40
CA GLU A 6 -20.15 -12.16 5.21
C GLU A 6 -20.95 -13.47 5.31
N SER A 7 -20.50 -14.57 4.71
CA SER A 7 -21.20 -15.86 4.76
C SER A 7 -20.31 -16.98 5.33
N VAL A 8 -20.24 -17.05 6.65
CA VAL A 8 -19.69 -18.23 7.35
C VAL A 8 -20.79 -18.84 8.22
N SER A 9 -21.70 -19.58 7.57
CA SER A 9 -22.64 -20.44 8.28
C SER A 9 -22.70 -21.88 7.74
N PHE A 10 -22.24 -22.16 6.51
CA PHE A 10 -22.38 -23.51 5.93
C PHE A 10 -21.12 -24.06 5.22
N PRO A 11 -20.93 -25.40 5.18
CA PRO A 11 -19.76 -26.04 4.53
C PRO A 11 -19.63 -25.75 3.03
N ILE A 12 -20.74 -25.51 2.34
CA ILE A 12 -20.77 -25.17 0.91
C ILE A 12 -20.18 -23.77 0.68
N ASP A 13 -20.43 -22.82 1.60
CA ASP A 13 -19.86 -21.47 1.52
C ASP A 13 -18.33 -21.51 1.60
N ARG A 14 -17.77 -22.44 2.40
CA ARG A 14 -16.30 -22.61 2.49
C ARG A 14 -15.68 -23.07 1.17
N LEU A 15 -16.29 -24.05 0.49
CA LEU A 15 -15.81 -24.55 -0.81
C LEU A 15 -15.90 -23.46 -1.90
N VAL A 16 -16.96 -22.66 -1.88
CA VAL A 16 -17.12 -21.52 -2.80
C VAL A 16 -16.07 -20.44 -2.50
N ILE A 17 -15.84 -20.10 -1.23
CA ILE A 17 -14.84 -19.09 -0.82
C ILE A 17 -13.40 -19.57 -1.12
N GLU A 18 -13.10 -20.85 -0.97
CA GLU A 18 -11.81 -21.43 -1.37
C GLU A 18 -11.61 -21.38 -2.89
N GLY A 19 -12.61 -21.80 -3.67
CA GLY A 19 -12.54 -21.70 -5.14
C GLY A 19 -12.38 -20.26 -5.65
N LEU A 20 -13.00 -19.29 -4.98
CA LEU A 20 -12.84 -17.86 -5.29
C LEU A 20 -11.45 -17.32 -4.93
N ARG A 21 -10.86 -17.77 -3.81
CA ARG A 21 -9.49 -17.42 -3.43
C ARG A 21 -8.47 -17.98 -4.41
N ASP A 22 -8.66 -19.20 -4.88
CA ASP A 22 -7.80 -19.80 -5.91
C ASP A 22 -7.94 -19.11 -7.26
N ALA A 23 -9.17 -18.73 -7.64
CA ALA A 23 -9.40 -17.94 -8.83
C ALA A 23 -8.72 -16.57 -8.76
N GLN A 24 -8.80 -15.90 -7.60
CA GLN A 24 -8.12 -14.64 -7.36
C GLN A 24 -6.60 -14.78 -7.49
N LYS A 25 -6.02 -15.83 -6.90
CA LYS A 25 -4.58 -16.10 -7.02
C LYS A 25 -4.15 -16.28 -8.47
N ARG A 26 -4.89 -17.09 -9.25
CA ARG A 26 -4.63 -17.28 -10.69
C ARG A 26 -4.70 -15.97 -11.48
N VAL A 27 -5.66 -15.10 -11.15
CA VAL A 27 -5.76 -13.78 -11.81
C VAL A 27 -4.54 -12.92 -11.50
N LEU A 28 -4.08 -12.90 -10.25
CA LEU A 28 -2.87 -12.17 -9.87
C LEU A 28 -1.62 -12.71 -10.59
N GLU A 29 -1.44 -14.03 -10.64
CA GLU A 29 -0.34 -14.68 -11.37
C GLU A 29 -0.36 -14.32 -12.88
N VAL A 30 -1.54 -14.24 -13.49
CA VAL A 30 -1.68 -13.80 -14.89
C VAL A 30 -1.33 -12.32 -15.03
N LEU A 31 -1.72 -11.47 -14.08
CA LEU A 31 -1.40 -10.04 -14.08
C LEU A 31 0.10 -9.78 -13.95
N ASP A 32 0.83 -10.62 -13.20
CA ASP A 32 2.28 -10.51 -13.07
C ASP A 32 3.00 -10.66 -14.43
N GLY A 33 2.45 -11.47 -15.33
CA GLY A 33 2.94 -11.59 -16.71
C GLY A 33 2.79 -10.32 -17.56
N PHE A 34 2.00 -9.34 -17.11
CA PHE A 34 1.84 -8.04 -17.76
C PHE A 34 2.64 -6.92 -17.11
N VAL A 35 3.39 -7.19 -16.04
CA VAL A 35 4.26 -6.20 -15.40
C VAL A 35 5.30 -5.72 -16.41
N GLN A 36 5.46 -4.40 -16.46
CA GLN A 36 6.48 -3.74 -17.28
C GLN A 36 7.38 -2.93 -16.35
N PHE A 37 8.57 -2.56 -16.85
CA PHE A 37 9.57 -1.84 -16.07
C PHE A 37 9.82 -0.46 -16.70
N PRO A 38 9.00 0.56 -16.39
CA PRO A 38 9.08 1.88 -17.02
C PRO A 38 10.47 2.51 -16.93
N THR A 39 11.21 2.27 -15.85
CA THR A 39 12.59 2.75 -15.66
C THR A 39 13.56 2.19 -16.70
N ALA A 40 13.45 0.91 -17.06
CA ALA A 40 14.24 0.30 -18.13
C ALA A 40 13.80 0.76 -19.52
N MET A 41 12.51 1.07 -19.69
CA MET A 41 11.94 1.52 -20.97
C MET A 41 12.24 2.98 -21.30
N TRP A 42 12.50 3.83 -20.29
CA TRP A 42 12.61 5.28 -20.44
C TRP A 42 13.60 5.74 -21.53
N ASN A 43 14.72 5.03 -21.68
CA ASN A 43 15.77 5.39 -22.63
C ASN A 43 15.57 4.81 -24.04
N THR A 44 14.70 3.80 -24.18
CA THR A 44 14.58 2.98 -25.40
C THR A 44 13.22 3.10 -26.07
N HIS A 45 12.22 3.64 -25.38
CA HIS A 45 10.84 3.73 -25.86
C HIS A 45 10.34 5.16 -25.98
N THR A 46 9.28 5.34 -26.76
CA THR A 46 8.58 6.62 -26.83
C THR A 46 7.88 6.96 -25.52
N LYS A 47 7.69 8.25 -25.23
CA LYS A 47 6.94 8.71 -24.05
C LYS A 47 5.56 8.06 -23.92
N LYS A 48 4.86 7.83 -25.04
CA LYS A 48 3.53 7.18 -25.06
C LYS A 48 3.59 5.71 -24.66
N GLN A 49 4.65 5.00 -25.05
CA GLN A 49 4.85 3.61 -24.67
C GLN A 49 5.19 3.48 -23.19
N VAL A 50 6.08 4.35 -22.68
CA VAL A 50 6.39 4.44 -21.25
C VAL A 50 5.13 4.76 -20.44
N ALA A 51 4.35 5.75 -20.87
CA ALA A 51 3.08 6.12 -20.26
C ALA A 51 2.12 4.91 -20.12
N ARG A 52 1.94 4.17 -21.22
CA ARG A 52 1.14 2.94 -21.21
C ARG A 52 1.68 1.90 -20.21
N ALA A 53 3.00 1.72 -20.16
CA ALA A 53 3.65 0.82 -19.22
C ALA A 53 3.41 1.22 -17.76
N VAL A 54 3.54 2.51 -17.43
CA VAL A 54 3.26 3.07 -16.11
C VAL A 54 1.81 2.82 -15.73
N HIS A 55 0.87 3.15 -16.63
CA HIS A 55 -0.56 2.94 -16.38
C HIS A 55 -0.92 1.47 -16.12
N THR A 56 -0.40 0.55 -16.94
CA THR A 56 -0.59 -0.89 -16.73
C THR A 56 -0.02 -1.35 -15.39
N THR A 57 1.18 -0.87 -15.05
CA THR A 57 1.86 -1.25 -13.79
C THR A 57 1.12 -0.70 -12.56
N HIS A 58 0.58 0.53 -12.63
CA HIS A 58 -0.30 1.08 -11.60
C HIS A 58 -1.54 0.22 -11.36
N LEU A 59 -2.22 -0.21 -12.43
CA LEU A 59 -3.41 -1.05 -12.32
C LEU A 59 -3.09 -2.39 -11.65
N ILE A 60 -1.93 -2.98 -11.96
CA ILE A 60 -1.48 -4.23 -11.33
C ILE A 60 -1.27 -3.99 -9.82
N HIS A 61 -0.49 -2.97 -9.43
CA HIS A 61 -0.26 -2.67 -8.01
C HIS A 61 -1.56 -2.39 -7.25
N MET A 62 -2.46 -1.58 -7.81
CA MET A 62 -3.75 -1.31 -7.17
C MET A 62 -4.62 -2.57 -7.09
N THR A 63 -4.51 -3.50 -8.04
CA THR A 63 -5.22 -4.78 -7.99
C THR A 63 -4.73 -5.64 -6.82
N TYR A 64 -3.44 -5.65 -6.51
CA TYR A 64 -2.91 -6.29 -5.30
C TYR A 64 -3.44 -5.64 -4.02
N VAL A 65 -3.52 -4.30 -3.98
CA VAL A 65 -4.05 -3.56 -2.82
C VAL A 65 -5.53 -3.88 -2.58
N TYR A 66 -6.37 -3.80 -3.61
CA TYR A 66 -7.80 -4.12 -3.50
C TYR A 66 -8.08 -5.61 -3.41
N GLY A 67 -7.17 -6.45 -3.91
CA GLY A 67 -7.20 -7.90 -3.78
C GLY A 67 -6.81 -8.40 -2.39
N ALA A 68 -6.40 -7.52 -1.48
CA ALA A 68 -5.94 -7.89 -0.14
C ALA A 68 -7.06 -8.32 0.84
N GLY A 69 -8.25 -8.67 0.35
CA GLY A 69 -9.37 -9.10 1.18
C GLY A 69 -9.98 -7.94 1.98
N GLU A 70 -10.05 -8.08 3.30
CA GLU A 70 -10.73 -7.12 4.19
C GLU A 70 -9.97 -5.80 4.39
N LEU A 71 -8.72 -5.68 3.93
CA LEU A 71 -7.91 -4.51 4.25
C LEU A 71 -8.59 -3.19 3.87
N MET A 72 -8.95 -3.04 2.59
CA MET A 72 -9.54 -1.78 2.11
C MET A 72 -10.95 -1.55 2.67
N SER A 73 -11.71 -2.60 2.99
CA SER A 73 -13.02 -2.44 3.62
C SER A 73 -12.93 -1.99 5.09
N LEU A 74 -11.80 -2.27 5.77
CA LEU A 74 -11.54 -1.83 7.14
C LEU A 74 -10.90 -0.42 7.21
N ILE A 75 -10.09 -0.04 6.22
CA ILE A 75 -9.38 1.25 6.22
C ILE A 75 -10.34 2.45 6.18
N PHE A 76 -11.36 2.46 5.33
CA PHE A 76 -12.24 3.64 5.22
C PHE A 76 -13.11 3.88 6.45
N PRO A 77 -13.77 2.86 7.05
CA PRO A 77 -14.47 3.02 8.32
C PRO A 77 -13.53 3.53 9.41
N LEU A 78 -12.29 3.02 9.46
CA LEU A 78 -11.29 3.48 10.43
C LEU A 78 -11.00 4.97 10.27
N ILE A 79 -10.69 5.43 9.05
CA ILE A 79 -10.43 6.85 8.77
C ILE A 79 -11.65 7.70 9.11
N ARG A 80 -12.85 7.26 8.73
CA ARG A 80 -14.08 7.97 9.03
C ARG A 80 -14.28 8.14 10.54
N HIS A 81 -14.07 7.08 11.32
CA HIS A 81 -14.21 7.13 12.78
C HIS A 81 -13.16 8.04 13.42
N MET A 82 -11.93 7.99 12.93
CA MET A 82 -10.87 8.89 13.40
C MET A 82 -11.20 10.36 13.08
N LEU A 83 -11.62 10.68 11.85
CA LEU A 83 -12.01 12.04 11.45
C LEU A 83 -13.19 12.59 12.27
N HIS A 84 -14.16 11.74 12.63
CA HIS A 84 -15.28 12.11 13.49
C HIS A 84 -15.00 11.99 15.00
N ARG A 85 -13.76 11.70 15.40
CA ARG A 85 -13.34 11.51 16.81
C ARG A 85 -14.14 10.45 17.57
N ARG A 86 -14.65 9.43 16.86
CA ARG A 86 -15.37 8.29 17.43
C ARG A 86 -14.38 7.18 17.81
N MET A 87 -13.67 7.42 18.90
CA MET A 87 -12.56 6.56 19.35
C MET A 87 -13.00 5.14 19.70
N GLU A 88 -14.19 4.96 20.29
CA GLU A 88 -14.71 3.65 20.70
C GLU A 88 -15.00 2.74 19.50
N ASP A 89 -15.68 3.27 18.48
CA ASP A 89 -15.99 2.56 17.22
C ASP A 89 -14.70 2.15 16.47
N SER A 90 -13.60 2.90 16.64
CA SER A 90 -12.33 2.59 15.98
C SER A 90 -11.59 1.37 16.56
N ARG A 91 -11.84 0.99 17.83
CA ARG A 91 -11.12 -0.11 18.50
C ARG A 91 -11.45 -1.48 17.90
N GLU A 92 -12.71 -1.70 17.54
CA GLU A 92 -13.14 -2.95 16.91
C GLU A 92 -12.45 -3.12 15.55
N ILE A 93 -12.45 -2.07 14.73
CA ILE A 93 -11.80 -2.08 13.41
C ILE A 93 -10.28 -2.29 13.57
N LYS A 94 -9.64 -1.62 14.54
CA LYS A 94 -8.22 -1.85 14.84
C LYS A 94 -7.94 -3.30 15.20
N THR A 95 -8.79 -3.90 16.03
CA THR A 95 -8.69 -5.33 16.40
C THR A 95 -8.81 -6.24 15.20
N ARG A 96 -9.78 -5.99 14.31
CA ARG A 96 -9.95 -6.75 13.06
C ARG A 96 -8.74 -6.62 12.13
N LEU A 97 -8.17 -5.43 12.00
CA LEU A 97 -6.95 -5.20 11.21
C LEU A 97 -5.75 -5.98 11.77
N ARG A 98 -5.54 -5.96 13.10
CA ARG A 98 -4.49 -6.77 13.74
C ARG A 98 -4.69 -8.26 13.50
N GLN A 99 -5.92 -8.76 13.65
CA GLN A 99 -6.23 -10.16 13.38
C GLN A 99 -6.02 -10.53 11.91
N TRP A 100 -6.40 -9.66 10.99
CA TRP A 100 -6.16 -9.85 9.56
C TRP A 100 -4.65 -9.92 9.26
N ALA A 101 -3.87 -9.00 9.83
CA ALA A 101 -2.42 -8.96 9.66
C ALA A 101 -1.73 -10.22 10.21
N ALA A 102 -2.10 -10.63 11.43
CA ALA A 102 -1.55 -11.83 12.07
C ALA A 102 -1.85 -13.11 11.28
N ARG A 103 -3.02 -13.19 10.63
CA ARG A 103 -3.38 -14.32 9.76
C ARG A 103 -2.70 -14.27 8.39
N ASN A 104 -2.24 -13.09 7.94
CA ASN A 104 -1.76 -12.88 6.58
C ASN A 104 -0.45 -12.06 6.52
N PRO A 105 0.62 -12.44 7.25
CA PRO A 105 1.83 -11.62 7.36
C PRO A 105 2.50 -11.33 6.01
N ARG A 106 2.59 -12.33 5.12
CA ARG A 106 3.08 -12.15 3.74
C ARG A 106 2.23 -11.13 2.97
N LYS A 107 0.90 -11.23 3.07
CA LYS A 107 -0.01 -10.32 2.37
C LYS A 107 0.13 -8.87 2.85
N VAL A 108 0.41 -8.64 4.13
CA VAL A 108 0.73 -7.30 4.66
C VAL A 108 1.95 -6.73 3.94
N ARG A 109 3.03 -7.51 3.84
CA ARG A 109 4.26 -7.09 3.14
C ARG A 109 4.04 -6.88 1.65
N THR A 110 3.32 -7.79 0.99
CA THR A 110 2.93 -7.66 -0.43
C THR A 110 2.18 -6.35 -0.67
N VAL A 111 1.18 -6.02 0.17
CA VAL A 111 0.45 -4.76 0.03
C VAL A 111 1.35 -3.55 0.29
N ALA A 112 2.17 -3.59 1.33
CA ALA A 112 3.10 -2.50 1.65
C ALA A 112 4.03 -2.22 0.46
N HIS A 113 4.62 -3.27 -0.13
CA HIS A 113 5.45 -3.17 -1.33
C HIS A 113 4.67 -2.56 -2.51
N HIS A 114 3.50 -3.09 -2.87
CA HIS A 114 2.74 -2.56 -4.01
C HIS A 114 2.25 -1.12 -3.80
N CYS A 115 1.92 -0.73 -2.57
CA CYS A 115 1.60 0.67 -2.27
C CYS A 115 2.82 1.58 -2.47
N ALA A 116 4.00 1.16 -1.99
CA ALA A 116 5.24 1.88 -2.14
C ALA A 116 5.62 2.04 -3.63
N GLN A 117 5.50 0.96 -4.42
CA GLN A 117 5.73 0.99 -5.87
C GLN A 117 4.76 1.92 -6.60
N ALA A 118 3.46 1.88 -6.25
CA ALA A 118 2.47 2.77 -6.85
C ALA A 118 2.79 4.26 -6.60
N LEU A 119 3.22 4.60 -5.37
CA LEU A 119 3.65 5.95 -5.02
C LEU A 119 4.93 6.36 -5.78
N ALA A 120 5.93 5.47 -5.87
CA ALA A 120 7.14 5.73 -6.63
C ALA A 120 6.86 5.98 -8.12
N LEU A 121 5.94 5.21 -8.72
CA LEU A 121 5.54 5.39 -10.12
C LEU A 121 4.89 6.76 -10.35
N VAL A 122 3.96 7.20 -9.49
CA VAL A 122 3.36 8.54 -9.63
C VAL A 122 4.41 9.64 -9.48
N ARG A 123 5.36 9.46 -8.56
CA ARG A 123 6.43 10.42 -8.30
C ARG A 123 7.40 10.52 -9.48
N GLN A 124 7.79 9.40 -10.08
CA GLN A 124 8.79 9.36 -11.16
C GLN A 124 8.17 9.63 -12.54
N PHE A 125 6.92 9.25 -12.76
CA PHE A 125 6.22 9.35 -14.05
C PHE A 125 4.84 10.02 -13.87
N PRO A 126 4.79 11.33 -13.56
CA PRO A 126 3.51 12.02 -13.42
C PRO A 126 2.82 12.20 -14.79
N GLU A 127 1.71 11.51 -14.99
CA GLU A 127 0.88 11.57 -16.21
C GLU A 127 -0.28 12.57 -16.07
N ASN A 128 -0.62 12.98 -14.85
CA ASN A 128 -1.75 13.85 -14.50
C ASN A 128 -3.11 13.26 -14.92
N LEU A 129 -3.23 11.93 -14.89
CA LEU A 129 -4.51 11.26 -15.10
C LEU A 129 -5.44 11.50 -13.92
N THR A 130 -6.75 11.53 -14.17
CA THR A 130 -7.77 11.70 -13.13
C THR A 130 -7.76 10.59 -12.07
N ILE A 131 -7.19 9.43 -12.39
CA ILE A 131 -7.02 8.30 -11.47
C ILE A 131 -5.81 8.44 -10.53
N GLU A 132 -4.82 9.29 -10.86
CA GLU A 132 -3.60 9.41 -10.03
C GLU A 132 -3.88 9.89 -8.61
N PRO A 133 -4.70 10.93 -8.36
CA PRO A 133 -5.01 11.33 -6.99
C PRO A 133 -5.66 10.20 -6.19
N PHE A 134 -6.48 9.38 -6.86
CA PHE A 134 -7.07 8.19 -6.26
C PHE A 134 -5.99 7.16 -5.91
N THR A 135 -5.10 6.83 -6.83
CA THR A 135 -3.98 5.90 -6.60
C THR A 135 -3.10 6.37 -5.43
N VAL A 136 -2.67 7.64 -5.43
CA VAL A 136 -1.82 8.22 -4.38
C VAL A 136 -2.51 8.12 -3.01
N PHE A 137 -3.77 8.53 -2.91
CA PHE A 137 -4.49 8.52 -1.65
C PHE A 137 -4.66 7.10 -1.10
N HIS A 138 -5.08 6.14 -1.92
CA HIS A 138 -5.33 4.78 -1.47
C HIS A 138 -4.04 4.02 -1.16
N ALA A 139 -3.01 4.17 -2.00
CA ALA A 139 -1.70 3.58 -1.75
C ALA A 139 -1.07 4.18 -0.49
N GLY A 140 -1.12 5.50 -0.30
CA GLY A 140 -0.63 6.16 0.90
C GLY A 140 -1.31 5.68 2.17
N LEU A 141 -2.66 5.61 2.17
CA LEU A 141 -3.43 5.10 3.31
C LEU A 141 -3.10 3.64 3.63
N ALA A 142 -3.11 2.78 2.63
CA ALA A 142 -2.82 1.36 2.81
C ALA A 142 -1.37 1.13 3.25
N LEU A 143 -0.40 1.89 2.73
CA LEU A 143 0.99 1.84 3.17
C LEU A 143 1.12 2.25 4.64
N MET A 144 0.49 3.35 5.04
CA MET A 144 0.51 3.81 6.43
C MET A 144 -0.08 2.77 7.39
N VAL A 145 -1.22 2.16 7.02
CA VAL A 145 -1.86 1.14 7.86
C VAL A 145 -1.03 -0.14 7.90
N THR A 146 -0.53 -0.63 6.77
CA THR A 146 0.30 -1.83 6.72
C THR A 146 1.65 -1.64 7.42
N ALA A 147 2.28 -0.48 7.30
CA ALA A 147 3.50 -0.14 8.04
C ALA A 147 3.32 -0.24 9.56
N ARG A 148 2.13 0.12 10.06
CA ARG A 148 1.77 0.06 11.49
C ARG A 148 1.35 -1.33 11.96
N LEU A 149 1.04 -2.23 11.04
CA LEU A 149 0.75 -3.64 11.34
C LEU A 149 2.01 -4.50 11.32
N MET A 150 3.14 -3.96 10.86
CA MET A 150 4.44 -4.62 10.84
C MET A 150 5.25 -4.28 12.11
N PRO A 151 6.14 -5.18 12.56
CA PRO A 151 6.99 -4.92 13.72
C PRO A 151 7.87 -3.67 13.53
N THR A 152 8.00 -2.85 14.57
CA THR A 152 8.92 -1.71 14.56
C THR A 152 10.33 -2.19 14.88
N ASN A 153 11.15 -2.35 13.85
CA ASN A 153 12.58 -2.61 14.02
C ASN A 153 13.26 -1.31 14.45
N HIS A 154 13.77 -1.28 15.69
CA HIS A 154 14.42 -0.10 16.23
C HIS A 154 15.86 0.00 15.70
N PRO A 155 16.33 1.18 15.26
CA PRO A 155 17.69 1.40 14.77
C PRO A 155 18.80 1.19 15.82
N GLY A 156 18.44 0.78 17.05
CA GLY A 156 19.38 0.40 18.11
C GLY A 156 19.96 -1.02 17.97
N HIS A 157 19.39 -1.87 17.10
CA HIS A 157 20.07 -3.08 16.67
C HIS A 157 21.13 -2.71 15.65
N VAL A 158 22.40 -2.83 16.06
CA VAL A 158 23.62 -2.26 15.47
C VAL A 158 23.90 -2.66 14.00
N GLN A 159 23.03 -3.44 13.34
CA GLN A 159 23.24 -3.97 11.97
C GLN A 159 21.99 -4.08 11.08
N SER A 160 20.82 -3.52 11.43
CA SER A 160 19.66 -3.63 10.52
C SER A 160 19.88 -2.80 9.25
N GLN A 161 20.16 -3.47 8.13
CA GLN A 161 20.27 -2.87 6.81
C GLN A 161 18.93 -2.21 6.43
N SER A 162 18.97 -1.00 5.84
CA SER A 162 17.74 -0.37 5.34
C SER A 162 17.34 -1.00 4.01
N LEU A 163 16.07 -1.33 3.86
CA LEU A 163 15.49 -1.87 2.63
C LEU A 163 14.49 -0.87 2.05
N ARG A 164 14.81 -0.30 0.90
CA ARG A 164 13.99 0.70 0.22
C ARG A 164 12.96 0.02 -0.69
N ILE A 165 11.73 -0.14 -0.19
CA ILE A 165 10.69 -0.97 -0.85
C ILE A 165 9.97 -0.27 -2.03
N ASP A 166 10.24 1.02 -2.26
CA ASP A 166 9.75 1.81 -3.41
C ASP A 166 10.75 1.87 -4.58
N HIS A 167 11.79 1.02 -4.56
CA HIS A 167 12.77 0.93 -5.65
C HIS A 167 12.14 0.37 -6.94
N LEU A 168 12.27 1.11 -8.05
CA LEU A 168 11.72 0.73 -9.36
C LEU A 168 12.81 0.10 -10.24
N GLY A 169 13.13 -1.17 -9.98
CA GLY A 169 14.11 -1.96 -10.72
C GLY A 169 13.49 -3.04 -11.63
N THR A 170 14.35 -3.82 -12.30
CA THR A 170 13.96 -5.04 -13.02
C THR A 170 14.14 -6.27 -12.12
N PRO A 171 13.63 -7.47 -12.48
CA PRO A 171 13.77 -8.67 -11.65
C PRO A 171 15.24 -9.11 -11.43
N GLU A 172 16.14 -8.70 -12.32
CA GLU A 172 17.58 -8.97 -12.21
C GLU A 172 18.29 -8.01 -11.23
N ASP A 173 17.61 -6.95 -10.78
CA ASP A 173 18.17 -5.98 -9.83
C ASP A 173 18.30 -6.62 -8.43
N PRO A 174 19.50 -6.64 -7.82
CA PRO A 174 19.70 -7.20 -6.48
C PRO A 174 18.81 -6.57 -5.39
N ILE A 175 18.43 -5.30 -5.55
CA ILE A 175 17.51 -4.62 -4.62
C ILE A 175 16.11 -5.21 -4.77
N CYS A 176 15.63 -5.41 -6.01
CA CYS A 176 14.33 -6.06 -6.25
C CYS A 176 14.30 -7.49 -5.70
N GLN A 177 15.37 -8.26 -5.90
CA GLN A 177 15.48 -9.61 -5.33
C GLN A 177 15.44 -9.61 -3.79
N SER A 178 16.07 -8.61 -3.17
CA SER A 178 16.02 -8.43 -1.72
C SER A 178 14.62 -8.06 -1.23
N ILE A 179 13.90 -7.22 -1.98
CA ILE A 179 12.49 -6.88 -1.69
C ILE A 179 11.61 -8.12 -1.82
N ASP A 180 11.77 -8.91 -2.88
CA ASP A 180 11.01 -10.14 -3.09
C ASP A 180 11.27 -11.14 -1.96
N ALA A 181 12.54 -11.34 -1.58
CA ALA A 181 12.92 -12.18 -0.45
C ALA A 181 12.28 -11.72 0.87
N TRP A 182 12.23 -10.40 1.11
CA TRP A 182 11.56 -9.82 2.26
C TRP A 182 10.03 -9.98 2.20
N VAL A 183 9.39 -9.76 1.04
CA VAL A 183 7.95 -9.97 0.88
C VAL A 183 7.59 -11.41 1.22
N GLU A 184 8.36 -12.36 0.70
CA GLU A 184 8.14 -13.79 0.92
C GLU A 184 8.38 -14.20 2.37
N ASN A 185 9.56 -13.91 2.90
CA ASN A 185 10.02 -14.51 4.15
C ASN A 185 9.86 -13.58 5.36
N GLY A 186 9.70 -12.27 5.14
CA GLY A 186 9.89 -11.25 6.16
C GLY A 186 11.39 -11.00 6.41
N GLY A 187 11.67 -10.19 7.43
CA GLY A 187 13.03 -9.89 7.86
C GLY A 187 13.06 -8.74 8.87
N ASP A 188 14.27 -8.46 9.36
CA ASP A 188 14.56 -7.49 10.42
C ASP A 188 15.11 -6.15 9.86
N GLU A 189 14.91 -5.91 8.57
CA GLU A 189 15.35 -4.71 7.86
C GLU A 189 14.59 -3.48 8.36
N VAL A 190 15.24 -2.31 8.27
CA VAL A 190 14.58 -1.02 8.46
C VAL A 190 13.97 -0.60 7.12
N LEU A 191 12.65 -0.76 7.02
CA LEU A 191 11.92 -0.46 5.80
C LEU A 191 11.87 1.05 5.54
N SER A 192 12.27 1.44 4.33
CA SER A 192 12.26 2.83 3.87
C SER A 192 11.52 2.98 2.55
N VAL A 193 11.07 4.20 2.29
CA VAL A 193 10.63 4.66 0.97
C VAL A 193 11.27 6.02 0.69
N HIS A 194 11.08 6.59 -0.50
CA HIS A 194 11.49 7.95 -0.78
C HIS A 194 11.01 8.93 0.31
N GLY A 195 11.92 9.77 0.82
CA GLY A 195 11.60 10.76 1.85
C GLY A 195 11.38 10.20 3.26
N VAL A 196 11.21 8.88 3.43
CA VAL A 196 10.86 8.25 4.71
C VAL A 196 11.84 7.12 5.07
N PRO A 197 12.80 7.34 5.99
CA PRO A 197 13.84 6.36 6.31
C PRO A 197 13.35 5.13 7.08
N ALA A 198 12.25 5.26 7.84
CA ALA A 198 11.75 4.20 8.72
C ALA A 198 10.22 4.21 8.79
N ILE A 199 9.55 3.59 7.82
CA ILE A 199 8.09 3.70 7.64
C ILE A 199 7.27 3.11 8.81
N CYS A 200 7.83 2.14 9.55
CA CYS A 200 7.17 1.49 10.69
C CYS A 200 7.28 2.27 12.01
N SER A 201 7.91 3.45 12.01
CA SER A 201 8.07 4.31 13.19
C SER A 201 6.95 5.35 13.31
N ASP A 202 6.79 5.94 14.50
CA ASP A 202 5.84 7.05 14.70
C ASP A 202 6.17 8.27 13.83
N GLU A 203 7.47 8.58 13.68
CA GLU A 203 7.94 9.65 12.81
C GLU A 203 7.74 9.30 11.33
N GLY A 204 8.05 8.06 10.94
CA GLY A 204 7.83 7.58 9.57
C GLY A 204 6.37 7.66 9.14
N PHE A 205 5.43 7.48 10.06
CA PHE A 205 4.01 7.71 9.78
C PHE A 205 3.69 9.17 9.44
N ARG A 206 4.26 10.13 10.19
CA ARG A 206 4.08 11.57 9.89
C ARG A 206 4.71 11.92 8.54
N GLN A 207 5.89 11.38 8.26
CA GLN A 207 6.57 11.59 6.99
C GLN A 207 5.81 10.96 5.82
N LEU A 208 5.22 9.76 5.98
CA LEU A 208 4.36 9.15 4.97
C LEU A 208 3.11 9.99 4.67
N LEU A 209 2.48 10.58 5.69
CA LEU A 209 1.36 11.52 5.50
C LEU A 209 1.81 12.72 4.66
N GLU A 210 2.98 13.27 4.95
CA GLU A 210 3.54 14.44 4.26
C GLU A 210 3.90 14.12 2.82
N GLU A 211 4.62 13.02 2.57
CA GLU A 211 4.96 12.55 1.21
C GLU A 211 3.70 12.24 0.38
N THR A 212 2.68 11.63 1.00
CA THR A 212 1.40 11.37 0.31
C THR A 212 0.68 12.66 -0.01
N ALA A 213 0.65 13.62 0.93
CA ALA A 213 0.02 14.92 0.73
C ALA A 213 0.75 15.74 -0.35
N GLU A 214 2.09 15.71 -0.37
CA GLU A 214 2.89 16.37 -1.39
C GLU A 214 2.66 15.75 -2.77
N ALA A 215 2.61 14.41 -2.86
CA ALA A 215 2.28 13.73 -4.11
C ALA A 215 0.90 14.14 -4.63
N LEU A 216 -0.12 14.29 -3.76
CA LEU A 216 -1.43 14.80 -4.14
C LEU A 216 -1.37 16.25 -4.65
N GLN A 217 -0.63 17.14 -3.99
CA GLN A 217 -0.48 18.54 -4.42
C GLN A 217 0.20 18.67 -5.79
N ARG A 218 1.11 17.75 -6.14
CA ARG A 218 1.80 17.75 -7.43
C ARG A 218 0.88 17.32 -8.59
N THR A 219 -0.23 16.64 -8.32
CA THR A 219 -1.19 16.26 -9.36
C THR A 219 -1.96 17.47 -9.88
N LYS A 220 -2.08 17.62 -11.20
CA LYS A 220 -2.79 18.76 -11.83
C LYS A 220 -4.31 18.62 -11.88
N VAL A 221 -4.90 17.62 -11.21
CA VAL A 221 -6.34 17.32 -11.22
C VAL A 221 -7.00 17.89 -9.95
N TRP A 222 -7.08 19.21 -9.92
CA TRP A 222 -7.27 20.03 -8.71
C TRP A 222 -8.46 19.64 -7.82
N GLY A 223 -9.66 19.41 -8.35
CA GLY A 223 -10.86 19.23 -7.51
C GLY A 223 -10.80 17.99 -6.61
N ILE A 224 -10.41 16.85 -7.17
CA ILE A 224 -10.32 15.58 -6.43
C ILE A 224 -9.06 15.56 -5.57
N ALA A 225 -7.94 15.97 -6.14
CA ALA A 225 -6.66 16.01 -5.42
C ALA A 225 -6.73 16.90 -4.17
N GLN A 226 -7.37 18.07 -4.27
CA GLN A 226 -7.54 18.98 -3.14
C GLN A 226 -8.38 18.37 -2.01
N ASN A 227 -9.47 17.67 -2.35
CA ASN A 227 -10.31 17.01 -1.35
C ASN A 227 -9.54 15.92 -0.59
N LEU A 228 -8.78 15.09 -1.31
CA LEU A 228 -7.98 14.02 -0.73
C LEU A 228 -6.81 14.58 0.09
N PHE A 229 -6.17 15.64 -0.40
CA PHE A 229 -5.13 16.37 0.31
C PHE A 229 -5.67 16.94 1.64
N ASN A 230 -6.84 17.57 1.62
CA ASN A 230 -7.46 18.11 2.83
C ASN A 230 -7.72 17.01 3.87
N ILE A 231 -8.11 15.80 3.46
CA ILE A 231 -8.25 14.65 4.36
C ILE A 231 -6.89 14.32 5.00
N MET A 232 -5.82 14.19 4.20
CA MET A 232 -4.48 13.91 4.73
C MET A 232 -4.02 14.97 5.75
N MET A 233 -4.29 16.24 5.47
CA MET A 233 -3.97 17.34 6.39
C MET A 233 -4.80 17.31 7.67
N GLN A 234 -6.07 16.93 7.61
CA GLN A 234 -6.90 16.71 8.81
C GLN A 234 -6.36 15.56 9.65
N MET A 235 -5.91 14.47 9.01
CA MET A 235 -5.25 13.36 9.70
C MET A 235 -3.98 13.81 10.44
N ARG A 236 -3.16 14.63 9.79
CA ARG A 236 -1.94 15.21 10.38
C ARG A 236 -2.25 16.16 11.55
N ALA A 237 -3.26 17.02 11.42
CA ALA A 237 -3.61 18.02 12.43
C ALA A 237 -4.35 17.43 13.64
N GLY A 238 -5.07 16.33 13.45
CA GLY A 238 -5.82 15.65 14.51
C GLY A 238 -4.98 14.74 15.42
N ASP A 239 -3.65 14.73 15.29
CA ASP A 239 -2.74 13.73 15.90
C ASP A 239 -3.27 12.30 15.73
N MET A 240 -3.86 12.01 14.55
CA MET A 240 -4.52 10.74 14.31
C MET A 240 -3.45 9.67 14.12
N ASN A 241 -3.16 8.94 15.20
CA ASN A 241 -2.20 7.85 15.19
C ASN A 241 -2.93 6.51 15.01
N PHE A 242 -2.56 5.75 13.98
CA PHE A 242 -2.94 4.34 13.82
C PHE A 242 -2.21 3.44 14.83
N ASN A 243 -1.82 3.95 16.00
CA ASN A 243 -1.15 3.14 16.99
C ASN A 243 -2.08 1.98 17.38
N PHE A 244 -1.56 0.78 17.15
CA PHE A 244 -2.19 -0.51 17.42
C PHE A 244 -1.69 -1.11 18.75
N ASP A 245 -1.01 -0.35 19.60
CA ASP A 245 -0.52 -0.82 20.91
C ASP A 245 -1.29 -0.21 22.10
N LYS A 246 -2.33 0.59 21.81
CA LYS A 246 -3.34 1.08 22.77
C LYS A 246 -4.73 0.58 22.38
#